data_AF-A0A1V5VLU2-F1
#
_entry.id   AF-A0A1V5VLU2-F1
#
_cell.length_a   1.000
_cell.length_b   1.000
_cell.length_c   1.000
_cell.angle_alpha   90.00
_cell.angle_beta   90.00
_cell.angle_gamma   90.00
#
_symmetry.space_group_name_H-M   'P 1'
#
loop_
_entity.id
_entity.type
_entity.pdbx_description
1 polymer ?
#
loop_
_entity_poly.entity_id
_entity_poly.type
_entity_poly.pdbx_seq_one_letter_code
_entity_poly.pdbx_strand_id
1 'polypeptide(L)'
;MDNRLKELLRVLIEIYLKDLKPVGSLQVSEKCGLSPSLIRNHLSILEKDGYLRHINVSSGRMPTAKGIRFFIMETLELLDGLSAEKQRLKEDLENQTEKIDRAFSEYSGVLFSAMKHCEYSFAPLPGKTVFKEILLMAEGKRSFSGVLISSAGPVNRFAAETQEPLDQDFLNSVKVIINMALKNIVLPDIVKEVDSFISHSVNLYPNETEFIKKYKEILFKIGYSNESSTDVLASNQERIG
;
A
#
# COMPACT_ATOMS: atom_id res chain seq x y z
N MET A 1 9.78 19.01 -18.51
CA MET A 1 9.47 19.59 -17.19
C MET A 1 10.44 20.73 -16.91
N ASP A 2 9.96 21.88 -16.43
CA ASP A 2 10.79 23.03 -16.07
C ASP A 2 11.81 22.67 -14.97
N ASN A 3 13.03 23.22 -15.03
CA ASN A 3 14.12 22.91 -14.10
C ASN A 3 13.73 23.20 -12.64
N ARG A 4 12.92 24.24 -12.41
CA ARG A 4 12.43 24.56 -11.06
C ARG A 4 11.43 23.53 -10.54
N LEU A 5 10.57 22.99 -11.40
CA LEU A 5 9.66 21.91 -11.02
C LEU A 5 10.43 20.61 -10.72
N LYS A 6 11.51 20.33 -11.46
CA LYS A 6 12.40 19.19 -11.22
C LYS A 6 13.05 19.27 -9.85
N GLU A 7 13.64 20.40 -9.52
CA GLU A 7 14.29 20.63 -8.24
C GLU A 7 13.30 20.49 -7.06
N LEU A 8 12.09 21.03 -7.20
CA LEU A 8 11.05 20.89 -6.17
C LEU A 8 10.57 19.45 -6.00
N LEU A 9 10.41 18.70 -7.10
CA LEU A 9 10.07 17.28 -7.06
C LEU A 9 11.18 16.47 -6.36
N ARG A 10 12.44 16.77 -6.66
CA ARG A 10 13.62 16.16 -6.05
C ARG A 10 13.65 16.36 -4.54
N VAL A 11 13.60 17.62 -4.10
CA VAL A 11 13.64 17.97 -2.67
C VAL A 11 12.49 17.32 -1.91
N LEU A 12 11.30 17.29 -2.52
CA LEU A 12 10.15 16.63 -1.92
C LEU A 12 10.40 15.13 -1.75
N ILE A 13 10.89 14.45 -2.79
CA ILE A 13 11.18 13.01 -2.74
C ILE A 13 12.26 12.71 -1.72
N GLU A 14 13.29 13.53 -1.60
CA GLU A 14 14.33 13.37 -0.57
C GLU A 14 13.80 13.52 0.86
N ILE A 15 12.87 14.45 1.10
CA ILE A 15 12.19 14.58 2.40
C ILE A 15 11.30 13.35 2.63
N TYR A 16 10.55 12.94 1.60
CA TYR A 16 9.67 11.78 1.66
C TYR A 16 10.43 10.49 1.99
N LEU A 17 11.59 10.25 1.38
CA LEU A 17 12.37 9.02 1.59
C LEU A 17 12.99 8.91 2.98
N LYS A 18 13.11 10.01 3.74
CA LYS A 18 13.62 9.98 5.12
C LYS A 18 12.59 9.42 6.10
N ASP A 19 11.36 9.91 6.00
CA ASP A 19 10.33 9.67 7.02
C ASP A 19 9.13 8.87 6.51
N LEU A 20 9.06 8.61 5.20
CA LEU A 20 7.93 7.99 4.48
C LEU A 20 6.57 8.66 4.74
N LYS A 21 6.60 9.97 5.03
CA LYS A 21 5.43 10.80 5.36
C LYS A 21 5.11 11.82 4.26
N PRO A 22 3.83 12.16 4.03
CA PRO A 22 3.43 13.24 3.12
C PRO A 22 4.16 14.56 3.42
N VAL A 23 4.59 15.25 2.36
CA VAL A 23 5.50 16.41 2.48
C VAL A 23 4.78 17.72 2.17
N GLY A 24 4.72 18.59 3.17
CA GLY A 24 4.07 19.90 3.08
C GLY A 24 4.91 20.97 2.38
N SER A 25 4.23 22.02 1.88
CA SER A 25 4.87 23.15 1.19
C SER A 25 5.85 23.91 2.10
N LEU A 26 5.61 23.90 3.42
CA LEU A 26 6.48 24.52 4.42
C LEU A 26 7.81 23.75 4.58
N GLN A 27 7.75 22.41 4.63
CA GLN A 27 8.95 21.57 4.74
C GLN A 27 9.85 21.70 3.50
N VAL A 28 9.24 21.87 2.31
CA VAL A 28 9.99 22.13 1.08
C VAL A 28 10.57 23.56 1.07
N SER A 29 9.82 24.53 1.62
CA SER A 29 10.24 25.95 1.73
C SER A 29 11.54 26.11 2.50
N GLU A 30 11.67 25.41 3.64
CA GLU A 30 12.86 25.44 4.49
C GLU A 30 14.14 25.00 3.77
N LYS A 31 14.02 24.13 2.75
CA LYS A 31 15.16 23.65 1.96
C LYS A 31 15.45 24.44 0.70
N CYS A 32 14.42 25.04 0.08
CA CYS A 32 14.53 25.66 -1.25
C CYS A 32 14.58 27.20 -1.19
N GLY A 33 14.33 27.82 -0.03
CA GLY A 33 14.30 29.28 0.14
C GLY A 33 13.15 29.99 -0.58
N LEU A 34 12.15 29.25 -1.08
CA LEU A 34 10.97 29.80 -1.77
C LEU A 34 9.77 29.90 -0.83
N SER A 35 8.86 30.84 -1.09
CA SER A 35 7.67 31.00 -0.25
C SER A 35 6.73 29.78 -0.33
N PRO A 36 6.06 29.40 0.79
CA PRO A 36 5.13 28.27 0.81
C PRO A 36 4.00 28.38 -0.23
N SER A 37 3.53 29.59 -0.53
CA SER A 37 2.48 29.85 -1.52
C SER A 37 2.95 29.52 -2.95
N LEU A 38 4.18 29.90 -3.31
CA LEU A 38 4.75 29.61 -4.62
C LEU A 38 5.02 28.11 -4.78
N ILE A 39 5.54 27.47 -3.74
CA ILE A 39 5.73 26.02 -3.69
C ILE A 39 4.40 25.29 -3.85
N ARG A 40 3.33 25.74 -3.18
CA ARG A 40 2.01 25.12 -3.30
C ARG A 40 1.52 25.11 -4.75
N ASN A 41 1.74 26.19 -5.51
CA ASN A 41 1.37 26.29 -6.91
C ASN A 41 2.18 25.32 -7.77
N HIS A 42 3.50 25.32 -7.66
CA HIS A 42 4.39 24.44 -8.43
C HIS A 42 4.13 22.96 -8.17
N LEU A 43 3.96 22.61 -6.91
CA LEU A 43 3.65 21.25 -6.53
C LEU A 43 2.23 20.82 -7.02
N SER A 44 1.29 21.76 -7.27
CA SER A 44 -0.01 21.45 -7.87
C SER A 44 0.12 21.15 -9.37
N ILE A 45 1.08 21.76 -10.05
CA ILE A 45 1.43 21.42 -11.43
C ILE A 45 1.98 19.99 -11.49
N LEU A 46 2.93 19.65 -10.60
CA LEU A 46 3.50 18.30 -10.50
C LEU A 46 2.47 17.21 -10.17
N GLU A 47 1.44 17.60 -9.42
CA GLU A 47 0.30 16.75 -9.11
C GLU A 47 -0.61 16.53 -10.33
N LYS A 48 -0.97 17.61 -11.05
CA LYS A 48 -1.70 17.50 -12.32
C LYS A 48 -0.95 16.66 -13.36
N ASP A 49 0.37 16.74 -13.36
CA ASP A 49 1.24 15.96 -14.24
C ASP A 49 1.44 14.51 -13.74
N GLY A 50 0.89 14.15 -12.57
CA GLY A 50 0.89 12.79 -12.03
C GLY A 50 2.21 12.34 -11.38
N TYR A 51 3.18 13.23 -11.18
CA TYR A 51 4.43 12.92 -10.47
C TYR A 51 4.25 12.91 -8.96
N LEU A 52 3.37 13.78 -8.50
CA LEU A 52 2.92 13.82 -7.12
C LEU A 52 1.47 13.38 -7.09
N ARG A 53 1.08 12.77 -5.98
CA ARG A 53 -0.32 12.70 -5.63
C ARG A 53 -0.50 13.48 -4.35
N HIS A 54 -1.59 14.20 -4.31
CA HIS A 54 -2.09 14.70 -3.07
C HIS A 54 -2.96 13.62 -2.45
N ILE A 55 -2.90 13.54 -1.13
CA ILE A 55 -3.86 12.71 -0.41
C ILE A 55 -5.03 13.59 0.01
N ASN A 56 -4.80 14.78 0.60
CA ASN A 56 -5.82 15.83 0.83
C ASN A 56 -5.25 17.25 0.86
N VAL A 57 -6.11 18.28 0.70
CA VAL A 57 -5.86 19.74 0.60
C VAL A 57 -4.82 20.30 1.60
N SER A 58 -4.68 19.68 2.79
CA SER A 58 -3.85 20.11 3.92
C SER A 58 -2.63 19.21 4.21
N SER A 59 -2.54 18.02 3.63
CA SER A 59 -1.63 16.94 4.08
C SER A 59 -0.24 16.98 3.44
N GLY A 60 -0.01 17.88 2.49
CA GLY A 60 1.20 17.83 1.68
C GLY A 60 1.13 16.71 0.62
N ARG A 61 2.19 16.57 -0.16
CA ARG A 61 2.22 15.69 -1.35
C ARG A 61 3.15 14.51 -1.15
N MET A 62 2.82 13.42 -1.81
CA MET A 62 3.66 12.23 -1.89
C MET A 62 4.06 11.98 -3.33
N PRO A 63 5.23 11.40 -3.57
CA PRO A 63 5.57 10.95 -4.91
C PRO A 63 4.74 9.72 -5.30
N THR A 64 4.28 9.72 -6.55
CA THR A 64 3.74 8.53 -7.18
C THR A 64 4.89 7.64 -7.67
N ALA A 65 4.58 6.42 -8.13
CA ALA A 65 5.57 5.60 -8.83
C ALA A 65 6.25 6.36 -9.99
N LYS A 66 5.46 7.17 -10.72
CA LYS A 66 5.95 8.07 -11.77
C LYS A 66 6.92 9.14 -11.23
N GLY A 67 6.59 9.75 -10.08
CA GLY A 67 7.46 10.70 -9.38
C GLY A 67 8.81 10.11 -8.98
N ILE A 68 8.79 8.93 -8.34
CA ILE A 68 9.99 8.22 -7.91
C ILE A 68 10.85 7.81 -9.12
N ARG A 69 10.23 7.26 -10.17
CA ARG A 69 10.92 6.90 -11.43
C ARG A 69 11.62 8.11 -12.04
N PHE A 70 10.93 9.24 -12.14
CA PHE A 70 11.52 10.47 -12.66
C PHE A 70 12.73 10.92 -11.83
N PHE A 71 12.62 10.93 -10.51
CA PHE A 71 13.70 11.31 -9.61
C PHE A 71 14.93 10.40 -9.74
N ILE A 72 14.74 9.09 -9.84
CA ILE A 72 15.84 8.14 -10.06
C ILE A 72 16.50 8.42 -11.41
N MET A 73 15.70 8.62 -12.48
CA MET A 73 16.23 8.91 -13.81
C MET A 73 17.00 10.24 -13.87
N GLU A 74 16.51 11.28 -13.20
CA GLU A 74 17.20 12.57 -13.13
C GLU A 74 18.47 12.49 -12.28
N THR A 75 18.45 11.71 -11.19
CA THR A 75 19.64 11.51 -10.34
C THR A 75 20.72 10.73 -11.08
N LEU A 76 20.32 9.73 -11.87
CA LEU A 76 21.21 9.06 -12.82
C LEU A 76 21.69 10.03 -13.91
N GLU A 77 20.85 10.99 -14.32
CA GLU A 77 21.20 12.04 -15.28
C GLU A 77 22.37 12.93 -14.85
N LEU A 78 22.49 13.19 -13.55
CA LEU A 78 23.55 14.01 -12.93
C LEU A 78 24.85 13.27 -12.60
N LEU A 79 24.86 11.94 -12.69
CA LEU A 79 26.08 11.14 -12.63
C LEU A 79 26.75 11.17 -14.01
N ASP A 80 27.63 12.14 -14.23
CA ASP A 80 28.46 12.20 -15.43
C ASP A 80 29.52 11.09 -15.39
N GLY A 81 29.56 10.27 -16.45
CA GLY A 81 30.63 9.28 -16.68
C GLY A 81 30.25 8.01 -17.46
N LEU A 82 28.97 7.67 -17.61
CA LEU A 82 28.57 6.35 -18.14
C LEU A 82 27.30 6.43 -19.03
N SER A 83 27.38 7.04 -20.21
CA SER A 83 26.21 7.30 -21.06
C SER A 83 25.49 6.03 -21.57
N ALA A 84 26.23 4.99 -21.98
CA ALA A 84 25.66 3.74 -22.49
C ALA A 84 25.11 2.82 -21.38
N GLU A 85 25.81 2.73 -20.26
CA GLU A 85 25.42 1.90 -19.11
C GLU A 85 24.19 2.49 -18.39
N LYS A 86 24.11 3.82 -18.31
CA LYS A 86 22.94 4.55 -17.79
C LYS A 86 21.69 4.35 -18.63
N GLN A 87 21.82 4.34 -19.96
CA GLN A 87 20.68 4.07 -20.84
C GLN A 87 20.19 2.63 -20.67
N ARG A 88 21.11 1.68 -20.56
CA ARG A 88 20.78 0.28 -20.25
C ARG A 88 20.13 0.12 -18.87
N LEU A 89 20.67 0.77 -17.84
CA LEU A 89 20.10 0.77 -16.49
C LEU A 89 18.69 1.37 -16.46
N LYS A 90 18.44 2.44 -17.24
CA LYS A 90 17.13 3.06 -17.41
C LYS A 90 16.13 2.09 -18.03
N GLU A 91 16.49 1.47 -19.14
CA GLU A 91 15.65 0.46 -19.81
C GLU A 91 15.44 -0.78 -18.92
N ASP A 92 16.45 -1.22 -18.18
CA ASP A 92 16.35 -2.36 -17.26
C ASP A 92 15.44 -2.06 -16.06
N LEU A 93 15.52 -0.87 -15.45
CA LEU A 93 14.67 -0.47 -14.32
C LEU A 93 13.20 -0.36 -14.72
N GLU A 94 12.92 0.21 -15.89
CA GLU A 94 11.57 0.39 -16.39
C GLU A 94 10.93 -0.97 -16.72
N ASN A 95 11.68 -1.83 -17.39
CA ASN A 95 11.27 -3.19 -17.67
C ASN A 95 11.11 -4.03 -16.40
N GLN A 96 12.00 -3.90 -15.42
CA GLN A 96 11.90 -4.65 -14.16
C GLN A 96 10.71 -4.20 -13.32
N THR A 97 10.44 -2.90 -13.22
CA THR A 97 9.32 -2.38 -12.42
C THR A 97 7.98 -2.84 -13.00
N GLU A 98 7.78 -2.69 -14.31
CA GLU A 98 6.55 -3.16 -14.96
C GLU A 98 6.41 -4.68 -14.90
N LYS A 99 7.52 -5.44 -14.99
CA LYS A 99 7.51 -6.89 -14.83
C LYS A 99 7.18 -7.29 -13.40
N ILE A 100 7.69 -6.59 -12.39
CA ILE A 100 7.39 -6.86 -10.97
C ILE A 100 5.93 -6.55 -10.69
N ASP A 101 5.40 -5.41 -11.12
CA ASP A 101 3.98 -5.05 -10.92
C ASP A 101 3.04 -6.03 -11.63
N ARG A 102 3.35 -6.40 -12.88
CA ARG A 102 2.58 -7.42 -13.61
C ARG A 102 2.68 -8.79 -12.96
N ALA A 103 3.89 -9.25 -12.63
CA ALA A 103 4.09 -10.54 -11.97
C ALA A 103 3.42 -10.58 -10.60
N PHE A 104 3.42 -9.48 -9.86
CA PHE A 104 2.76 -9.39 -8.57
C PHE A 104 1.24 -9.38 -8.70
N SER A 105 0.69 -8.67 -9.69
CA SER A 105 -0.74 -8.68 -10.01
C SER A 105 -1.22 -10.06 -10.49
N GLU A 106 -0.47 -10.68 -11.40
CA GLU A 106 -0.72 -12.05 -11.88
C GLU A 106 -0.61 -13.07 -10.74
N TYR A 107 0.45 -13.00 -9.93
CA TYR A 107 0.63 -13.87 -8.76
C TYR A 107 -0.50 -13.69 -7.76
N SER A 108 -0.88 -12.45 -7.46
CA SER A 108 -2.01 -12.16 -6.58
C SER A 108 -3.28 -12.78 -7.15
N GLY A 109 -3.59 -12.57 -8.42
CA GLY A 109 -4.78 -13.14 -9.07
C GLY A 109 -4.79 -14.68 -9.06
N VAL A 110 -3.65 -15.31 -9.34
CA VAL A 110 -3.49 -16.77 -9.27
C VAL A 110 -3.64 -17.27 -7.83
N LEU A 111 -3.02 -16.61 -6.85
CA LEU A 111 -3.12 -16.95 -5.44
C LEU A 111 -4.57 -16.78 -4.95
N PHE A 112 -5.24 -15.68 -5.29
CA PHE A 112 -6.65 -15.46 -4.99
C PHE A 112 -7.54 -16.52 -5.62
N SER A 113 -7.28 -16.90 -6.86
CA SER A 113 -8.03 -17.93 -7.59
C SER A 113 -7.81 -19.32 -6.97
N ALA A 114 -6.57 -19.66 -6.61
CA ALA A 114 -6.25 -20.90 -5.91
C ALA A 114 -6.89 -20.95 -4.51
N MET A 115 -6.87 -19.82 -3.79
CA MET A 115 -7.49 -19.69 -2.48
C MET A 115 -9.02 -19.61 -2.53
N LYS A 116 -9.64 -19.36 -3.70
CA LYS A 116 -11.10 -19.28 -3.86
C LYS A 116 -11.81 -20.57 -3.45
N HIS A 117 -11.15 -21.71 -3.60
CA HIS A 117 -11.66 -23.03 -3.24
C HIS A 117 -10.97 -23.65 -2.01
N CYS A 118 -10.04 -22.91 -1.37
CA CYS A 118 -9.41 -23.35 -0.13
C CYS A 118 -10.14 -22.74 1.07
N GLU A 119 -10.93 -23.54 1.79
CA GLU A 119 -11.51 -23.17 3.09
C GLU A 119 -10.49 -23.18 4.24
N TYR A 120 -9.22 -23.45 3.94
CA TYR A 120 -8.17 -23.62 4.94
C TYR A 120 -7.71 -22.26 5.51
N SER A 121 -8.33 -21.83 6.62
CA SER A 121 -7.76 -20.79 7.47
C SER A 121 -6.69 -21.41 8.37
N PHE A 122 -5.44 -20.99 8.21
CA PHE A 122 -4.42 -21.32 9.20
C PHE A 122 -4.70 -20.48 10.45
N ALA A 123 -5.16 -21.11 11.54
CA ALA A 123 -5.25 -20.44 12.83
C ALA A 123 -3.80 -20.15 13.29
N PRO A 124 -3.38 -18.88 13.33
CA PRO A 124 -2.00 -18.57 13.63
C PRO A 124 -1.72 -18.84 15.11
N LEU A 125 -0.55 -19.41 15.42
CA LEU A 125 -0.12 -19.58 16.80
C LEU A 125 0.01 -18.19 17.46
N PRO A 126 -0.73 -17.90 18.55
CA PRO A 126 -0.67 -16.61 19.23
C PRO A 126 0.75 -16.25 19.67
N GLY A 127 1.14 -14.99 19.52
CA GLY A 127 2.41 -14.44 20.03
C GLY A 127 3.69 -14.78 19.26
N LYS A 128 3.64 -15.64 18.23
CA LYS A 128 4.81 -15.94 17.36
C LYS A 128 4.60 -15.55 15.90
N THR A 129 3.35 -15.37 15.50
CA THR A 129 3.00 -15.11 14.11
C THR A 129 2.95 -13.61 13.86
N VAL A 130 3.71 -13.13 12.87
CA VAL A 130 3.80 -11.71 12.51
C VAL A 130 3.13 -11.44 11.17
N PHE A 131 2.53 -10.26 11.03
CA PHE A 131 2.04 -9.74 9.77
C PHE A 131 3.17 -9.61 8.75
N LYS A 132 2.93 -10.06 7.52
CA LYS A 132 3.84 -9.85 6.40
C LYS A 132 3.26 -8.90 5.36
N GLU A 133 2.07 -9.21 4.88
CA GLU A 133 1.43 -8.45 3.82
C GLU A 133 -0.08 -8.69 3.80
N ILE A 134 -0.84 -7.69 3.35
CA ILE A 134 -2.21 -7.87 2.89
C ILE A 134 -2.25 -7.74 1.37
N LEU A 135 -2.99 -8.62 0.71
CA LEU A 135 -3.32 -8.51 -0.71
C LEU A 135 -4.78 -8.05 -0.81
N LEU A 136 -5.07 -7.15 -1.76
CA LEU A 136 -6.41 -6.63 -2.02
C LEU A 136 -6.68 -6.62 -3.52
N MET A 137 -7.87 -7.04 -3.92
CA MET A 137 -8.29 -7.12 -5.31
C MET A 137 -9.72 -6.61 -5.48
N ALA A 138 -9.92 -5.74 -6.47
CA ALA A 138 -11.25 -5.30 -6.87
C ALA A 138 -11.90 -6.41 -7.70
N GLU A 139 -13.11 -6.82 -7.31
CA GLU A 139 -13.88 -7.86 -8.03
C GLU A 139 -15.02 -7.26 -8.88
N GLY A 140 -15.19 -5.94 -8.81
CA GLY A 140 -16.20 -5.18 -9.50
C GLY A 140 -16.17 -3.73 -9.03
N LYS A 141 -17.15 -2.93 -9.45
CA LYS A 141 -17.20 -1.51 -9.04
C LYS A 141 -17.46 -1.32 -7.55
N ARG A 142 -18.00 -2.32 -6.85
CA ARG A 142 -18.47 -2.23 -5.45
C ARG A 142 -18.17 -3.49 -4.64
N SER A 143 -17.15 -4.24 -5.05
CA SER A 143 -16.78 -5.48 -4.39
C SER A 143 -15.28 -5.63 -4.40
N PHE A 144 -14.75 -6.16 -3.30
CA PHE A 144 -13.34 -6.47 -3.18
C PHE A 144 -13.14 -7.75 -2.38
N SER A 145 -12.00 -8.38 -2.62
CA SER A 145 -11.50 -9.47 -1.80
C SER A 145 -10.08 -9.21 -1.35
N GLY A 146 -9.66 -9.94 -0.34
CA GLY A 146 -8.32 -9.83 0.19
C GLY A 146 -7.85 -11.08 0.91
N VAL A 147 -6.53 -11.17 1.08
CA VAL A 147 -5.86 -12.23 1.83
C VAL A 147 -4.87 -11.57 2.77
N LEU A 148 -4.95 -11.91 4.05
CA LEU A 148 -3.94 -11.53 5.03
C LEU A 148 -2.87 -12.63 5.10
N ILE A 149 -1.61 -12.24 4.94
CA ILE A 149 -0.45 -13.14 4.92
C ILE A 149 0.43 -12.85 6.12
N SER A 150 0.80 -13.92 6.82
CA SER A 150 1.67 -13.88 7.98
C SER A 150 3.00 -14.60 7.75
N SER A 151 3.88 -14.59 8.75
CA SER A 151 5.10 -15.40 8.75
C SER A 151 4.85 -16.92 8.66
N ALA A 152 3.68 -17.39 9.09
CA ALA A 152 3.28 -18.79 9.00
C ALA A 152 2.53 -19.14 7.69
N GLY A 153 2.29 -18.16 6.82
CA GLY A 153 1.50 -18.30 5.60
C GLY A 153 0.19 -17.53 5.63
N PRO A 154 -0.72 -17.78 4.66
CA PRO A 154 -2.02 -17.14 4.59
C PRO A 154 -2.85 -17.42 5.84
N VAL A 155 -3.42 -16.38 6.43
CA VAL A 155 -4.22 -16.48 7.66
C VAL A 155 -5.70 -16.65 7.31
N ASN A 156 -6.22 -15.76 6.47
CA ASN A 156 -7.63 -15.73 6.10
C ASN A 156 -7.83 -15.05 4.74
N ARG A 157 -8.83 -15.51 3.98
CA ARG A 157 -9.41 -14.84 2.81
C ARG A 157 -10.73 -14.18 3.20
N PHE A 158 -10.89 -12.92 2.82
CA PHE A 158 -12.15 -12.21 2.98
C PHE A 158 -12.65 -11.66 1.65
N ALA A 159 -13.96 -11.42 1.59
CA ALA A 159 -14.62 -10.70 0.52
C ALA A 159 -15.71 -9.82 1.13
N ALA A 160 -15.93 -8.64 0.55
CA ALA A 160 -16.94 -7.72 1.00
C ALA A 160 -17.46 -6.84 -0.13
N GLU A 161 -18.69 -6.38 0.06
CA GLU A 161 -19.31 -5.36 -0.79
C GLU A 161 -19.16 -3.97 -0.18
N THR A 162 -19.12 -2.98 -1.07
CA THR A 162 -19.01 -1.58 -0.72
C THR A 162 -20.20 -0.78 -1.18
N GLN A 163 -20.58 0.20 -0.35
CA GLN A 163 -21.64 1.14 -0.72
C GLN A 163 -21.16 2.11 -1.79
N GLU A 164 -19.89 2.52 -1.68
CA GLU A 164 -19.23 3.43 -2.62
C GLU A 164 -18.42 2.67 -3.66
N PRO A 165 -18.31 3.20 -4.88
CA PRO A 165 -17.50 2.57 -5.89
C PRO A 165 -16.01 2.61 -5.52
N LEU A 166 -15.29 1.55 -5.88
CA LEU A 166 -13.85 1.43 -5.72
C LEU A 166 -13.22 0.87 -6.99
N ASP A 167 -11.93 1.17 -7.17
CA ASP A 167 -11.10 0.58 -8.21
C ASP A 167 -9.83 -0.05 -7.59
N GLN A 168 -9.06 -0.72 -8.43
CA GLN A 168 -7.83 -1.40 -7.99
C GLN A 168 -6.77 -0.40 -7.51
N ASP A 169 -6.75 0.82 -8.05
CA ASP A 169 -5.77 1.85 -7.66
C ASP A 169 -6.03 2.35 -6.23
N PHE A 170 -7.30 2.54 -5.86
CA PHE A 170 -7.70 2.81 -4.48
C PHE A 170 -7.33 1.65 -3.53
N LEU A 171 -7.61 0.40 -3.92
CA LEU A 171 -7.21 -0.74 -3.09
C LEU A 171 -5.69 -0.85 -2.95
N ASN A 172 -4.93 -0.49 -3.97
CA ASN A 172 -3.48 -0.43 -3.91
C ASN A 172 -3.00 0.65 -2.92
N SER A 173 -3.67 1.80 -2.84
CA SER A 173 -3.33 2.84 -1.84
C SER A 173 -3.63 2.34 -0.41
N VAL A 174 -4.78 1.71 -0.19
CA VAL A 174 -5.13 1.06 1.08
C VAL A 174 -4.10 0.00 1.45
N LYS A 175 -3.68 -0.85 0.48
CA LYS A 175 -2.66 -1.89 0.68
C LYS A 175 -1.36 -1.30 1.20
N VAL A 176 -0.88 -0.23 0.57
CA VAL A 176 0.36 0.46 0.97
C VAL A 176 0.27 0.96 2.41
N ILE A 177 -0.85 1.58 2.79
CA ILE A 177 -1.06 2.12 4.14
C ILE A 177 -1.04 1.01 5.18
N ILE A 178 -1.80 -0.07 4.96
CA ILE A 178 -1.87 -1.21 5.88
C ILE A 178 -0.48 -1.87 6.01
N ASN A 179 0.18 -2.14 4.89
CA ASN A 179 1.50 -2.79 4.90
C ASN A 179 2.57 -1.94 5.58
N MET A 180 2.51 -0.60 5.45
CA MET A 180 3.41 0.31 6.15
C MET A 180 3.13 0.32 7.65
N ALA A 181 1.86 0.38 8.05
CA ALA A 181 1.45 0.44 9.45
C ALA A 181 1.75 -0.86 10.21
N LEU A 182 1.58 -2.02 9.58
CA LEU A 182 1.58 -3.32 10.25
C LEU A 182 2.87 -4.12 10.07
N LYS A 183 3.90 -3.54 9.45
CA LYS A 183 5.15 -4.24 9.20
C LYS A 183 5.74 -4.79 10.50
N ASN A 184 5.93 -6.11 10.58
CA ASN A 184 6.47 -6.84 11.73
C ASN A 184 5.60 -6.82 13.01
N ILE A 185 4.33 -6.41 12.93
CA ILE A 185 3.40 -6.46 14.06
C ILE A 185 2.94 -7.91 14.28
N VAL A 186 2.86 -8.36 15.53
CA VAL A 186 2.30 -9.68 15.86
C VAL A 186 0.79 -9.67 15.65
N LEU A 187 0.23 -10.76 15.12
CA LEU A 187 -1.18 -10.81 14.74
C LEU A 187 -2.17 -10.42 15.86
N PRO A 188 -1.97 -10.79 17.14
CA PRO A 188 -2.87 -10.37 18.22
C PRO A 188 -2.97 -8.84 18.39
N ASP A 189 -1.92 -8.10 18.02
CA ASP A 189 -1.83 -6.66 18.21
C ASP A 189 -2.28 -5.85 16.99
N ILE A 190 -2.56 -6.50 15.85
CA ILE A 190 -2.92 -5.83 14.60
C ILE A 190 -4.05 -4.83 14.78
N VAL A 191 -5.17 -5.24 15.37
CA VAL A 191 -6.36 -4.37 15.47
C VAL A 191 -6.05 -3.11 16.28
N LYS A 192 -5.30 -3.27 17.37
CA LYS A 192 -4.84 -2.18 18.22
C LYS A 192 -3.90 -1.23 17.47
N GLU A 193 -2.93 -1.77 16.73
CA GLU A 193 -1.98 -0.97 15.96
C GLU A 193 -2.66 -0.24 14.81
N VAL A 194 -3.62 -0.87 14.13
CA VAL A 194 -4.47 -0.22 13.13
C VAL A 194 -5.24 0.94 13.74
N ASP A 195 -5.89 0.76 14.89
CA ASP A 195 -6.65 1.83 15.55
C ASP A 195 -5.73 2.99 15.97
N SER A 196 -4.53 2.69 16.47
CA SER A 196 -3.50 3.68 16.76
C SER A 196 -3.09 4.44 15.50
N PHE A 197 -2.73 3.73 14.44
CA PHE A 197 -2.31 4.30 13.17
C PHE A 197 -3.41 5.19 12.56
N ILE A 198 -4.64 4.68 12.50
CA ILE A 198 -5.81 5.42 12.01
C ILE A 198 -5.97 6.71 12.81
N SER A 199 -5.98 6.64 14.14
CA SER A 199 -6.18 7.81 15.00
C SER A 199 -5.16 8.94 14.74
N HIS A 200 -3.92 8.59 14.40
CA HIS A 200 -2.87 9.56 14.07
C HIS A 200 -2.82 9.94 12.58
N SER A 201 -3.52 9.19 11.72
CA SER A 201 -3.42 9.31 10.26
C SER A 201 -4.74 9.63 9.56
N VAL A 202 -5.87 9.76 10.29
CA VAL A 202 -7.19 10.11 9.72
C VAL A 202 -7.09 11.37 8.84
N ASN A 203 -6.33 12.37 9.30
CA ASN A 203 -6.16 13.63 8.58
C ASN A 203 -5.24 13.52 7.35
N LEU A 204 -4.44 12.45 7.26
CA LEU A 204 -3.50 12.21 6.17
C LEU A 204 -4.14 11.37 5.07
N TYR A 205 -4.98 10.38 5.40
CA TYR A 205 -5.62 9.45 4.45
C TYR A 205 -7.10 9.20 4.82
N PRO A 206 -8.01 10.17 4.74
CA PRO A 206 -9.36 10.08 5.27
C PRO A 206 -10.18 8.97 4.59
N ASN A 207 -10.12 8.87 3.26
CA ASN A 207 -10.89 7.86 2.53
C ASN A 207 -10.37 6.45 2.82
N GLU A 208 -9.04 6.26 2.77
CA GLU A 208 -8.45 4.96 3.09
C GLU A 208 -8.60 4.61 4.57
N THR A 209 -8.43 5.55 5.49
CA THR A 209 -8.61 5.28 6.93
C THR A 209 -10.06 5.06 7.30
N GLU A 210 -11.02 5.75 6.66
CA GLU A 210 -12.44 5.48 6.80
C GLU A 210 -12.79 4.09 6.24
N PHE A 211 -12.24 3.74 5.07
CA PHE A 211 -12.38 2.40 4.51
C PHE A 211 -11.81 1.35 5.47
N ILE A 212 -10.58 1.51 5.93
CA ILE A 212 -9.93 0.57 6.86
C ILE A 212 -10.74 0.49 8.15
N LYS A 213 -11.25 1.60 8.68
CA LYS A 213 -12.09 1.63 9.88
C LYS A 213 -13.42 0.91 9.67
N LYS A 214 -14.10 1.14 8.54
CA LYS A 214 -15.39 0.54 8.18
C LYS A 214 -15.27 -0.96 7.95
N TYR A 215 -14.19 -1.40 7.31
CA TYR A 215 -13.94 -2.79 6.95
C TYR A 215 -12.96 -3.50 7.89
N LYS A 216 -12.58 -2.90 9.03
CA LYS A 216 -11.55 -3.40 9.95
C LYS A 216 -11.78 -4.85 10.36
N GLU A 217 -13.01 -5.14 10.78
CA GLU A 217 -13.43 -6.48 11.22
C GLU A 217 -13.32 -7.52 10.12
N ILE A 218 -13.40 -7.11 8.86
CA ILE A 218 -13.30 -7.99 7.69
C ILE A 218 -11.83 -8.14 7.28
N LEU A 219 -11.11 -7.03 7.16
CA LEU A 219 -9.70 -6.97 6.75
C LEU A 219 -8.77 -7.75 7.71
N PHE A 220 -9.08 -7.69 9.02
CA PHE A 220 -8.25 -8.24 10.08
C PHE A 220 -8.95 -9.33 10.87
N LYS A 221 -9.94 -10.01 10.26
CA LYS A 221 -10.58 -11.18 10.85
C LYS A 221 -9.54 -12.31 11.00
N ILE A 222 -8.95 -12.42 12.18
CA ILE A 222 -8.03 -13.51 12.51
C ILE A 222 -8.88 -14.60 13.19
N GLY A 223 -8.97 -15.76 12.56
CA GLY A 223 -9.60 -16.93 13.16
C GLY A 223 -8.71 -17.51 14.26
N TYR A 224 -8.68 -16.89 15.44
CA TYR A 224 -8.31 -17.64 16.64
C TYR A 224 -9.46 -18.59 16.91
N SER A 225 -9.19 -19.89 16.83
CA SER A 225 -10.15 -20.94 17.16
C SER A 225 -10.53 -20.85 18.64
N ASN A 226 -11.50 -20.01 18.96
CA ASN A 226 -12.32 -20.09 20.16
C ASN A 226 -13.68 -20.68 19.82
N GLU A 227 -13.68 -21.71 18.97
CA GLU A 227 -14.68 -22.76 19.01
C GLU A 227 -13.92 -24.07 19.14
N SER A 228 -14.15 -24.71 20.28
CA SER A 228 -13.77 -26.06 20.63
C SER A 228 -13.65 -26.96 19.39
N SER A 229 -12.43 -27.41 19.13
CA SER A 229 -12.07 -28.38 18.09
C SER A 229 -12.66 -29.79 18.33
N THR A 230 -13.83 -29.88 18.97
CA THR A 230 -14.55 -31.13 19.20
C THR A 230 -15.76 -31.34 18.28
N ASP A 231 -16.34 -30.29 17.66
CA ASP A 231 -17.61 -30.45 16.93
C ASP A 231 -17.51 -30.50 15.39
N VAL A 232 -16.36 -30.13 14.80
CA VAL A 232 -16.19 -30.19 13.33
C VAL A 232 -15.68 -31.56 12.85
N LEU A 233 -15.10 -32.37 13.75
CA LEU A 233 -14.70 -33.75 13.43
C LEU A 233 -15.82 -34.77 13.63
N ALA A 234 -16.88 -34.43 14.37
CA ALA A 234 -18.02 -35.34 14.61
C ALA A 234 -19.06 -35.34 13.47
N SER A 235 -19.22 -34.23 12.73
CA SER A 235 -20.24 -34.10 11.68
C SER A 235 -19.84 -34.68 10.32
N ASN A 236 -18.56 -35.03 10.12
CA ASN A 236 -18.06 -35.61 8.86
C ASN A 236 -17.88 -37.14 8.88
N GLN A 237 -18.18 -37.82 10.00
CA GLN A 237 -18.20 -39.29 10.03
C GLN A 237 -19.60 -39.91 9.84
N GLU A 238 -20.68 -39.13 9.88
CA GLU A 238 -22.05 -39.66 9.68
C GLU A 238 -22.60 -39.52 8.25
N ARG A 239 -21.80 -39.06 7.28
CA ARG A 239 -22.21 -38.95 5.85
C ARG A 239 -21.56 -39.94 4.90
N ILE A 240 -20.80 -40.92 5.42
CA ILE A 240 -20.23 -42.02 4.61
C ILE A 240 -20.49 -43.37 5.31
N GLY A 241 -21.70 -43.55 5.85
CA GLY A 241 -22.20 -44.82 6.36
C GLY A 241 -23.50 -45.21 5.67
#